data_AF-A0A212QQW8-F1
#
_entry.id   AF-A0A212QQW8-F1
#
_cell.length_a   1.000
_cell.length_b   1.000
_cell.length_c   1.000
_cell.angle_alpha   90.00
_cell.angle_beta   90.00
_cell.angle_gamma   90.00
#
_symmetry.space_group_name_H-M   'P 1'
#
loop_
_entity.id
_entity.type
_entity.pdbx_description
1 polymer ?
#
loop_
_entity_poly.entity_id
_entity_poly.type
_entity_poly.pdbx_seq_one_letter_code
_entity_poly.pdbx_strand_id
1 'polypeptide(L)'
;MQETRAWKLKEGELFFRQWLRSPKSMGSVIPSSQALARAIASAAVFNGDDMIIELGGGTGAITQGLIDVGIPRDRIVVIELDASMAEFLRARLPGCRVVQGDATRLNELLAQEGVKRVGTVVSGLPMVGMPFEFQQAIITQGMRVLRKGGTMLQYSYSPVSPVPTGKLGIKARMMKYVFWNFPPAVVWRYEAV
;
A
#
# COMPACT_ATOMS: atom_id res chain seq x y z
N MET A 1 -22.37 -16.46 10.98
CA MET A 1 -21.18 -16.34 10.09
C MET A 1 -20.71 -14.90 9.84
N GLN A 2 -21.57 -13.88 9.90
CA GLN A 2 -21.14 -12.48 9.71
C GLN A 2 -20.45 -11.90 10.97
N GLU A 3 -20.95 -12.22 12.17
CA GLU A 3 -20.39 -11.73 13.44
C GLU A 3 -18.94 -12.18 13.66
N THR A 4 -18.65 -13.47 13.49
CA THR A 4 -17.28 -14.03 13.65
C THR A 4 -16.26 -13.40 12.70
N ARG A 5 -16.69 -12.97 11.51
CA ARG A 5 -15.83 -12.30 10.53
C ARG A 5 -15.56 -10.84 10.91
N ALA A 6 -16.57 -10.15 11.46
CA ALA A 6 -16.43 -8.78 11.97
C ALA A 6 -15.48 -8.70 13.19
N TRP A 7 -15.53 -9.69 14.10
CA TRP A 7 -14.61 -9.77 15.24
C TRP A 7 -13.15 -9.93 14.80
N LYS A 8 -12.88 -10.82 13.84
CA LYS A 8 -11.52 -11.04 13.31
C LYS A 8 -10.97 -9.86 12.51
N LEU A 9 -11.83 -9.11 11.81
CA LEU A 9 -11.43 -7.86 11.16
C LEU A 9 -11.04 -6.79 12.19
N LYS A 10 -11.82 -6.66 13.29
CA LYS A 10 -11.47 -5.78 14.41
C LYS A 10 -10.16 -6.18 15.09
N GLU A 11 -9.89 -7.48 15.24
CA GLU A 11 -8.60 -7.98 15.73
C GLU A 11 -7.46 -7.58 14.79
N GLY A 12 -7.60 -7.79 13.49
CA GLY A 12 -6.61 -7.37 12.50
C GLY A 12 -6.34 -5.87 12.52
N GLU A 13 -7.38 -5.05 12.66
CA GLU A 13 -7.25 -3.60 12.85
C GLU A 13 -6.50 -3.26 14.15
N LEU A 14 -6.83 -3.93 15.26
CA LEU A 14 -6.15 -3.75 16.54
C LEU A 14 -4.66 -4.14 16.47
N PHE A 15 -4.34 -5.27 15.83
CA PHE A 15 -2.95 -5.70 15.62
C PHE A 15 -2.19 -4.72 14.73
N PHE A 16 -2.80 -4.24 13.65
CA PHE A 16 -2.16 -3.26 12.77
C PHE A 16 -1.93 -1.91 13.48
N ARG A 17 -2.91 -1.43 14.26
CA ARG A 17 -2.77 -0.24 15.11
C ARG A 17 -1.70 -0.41 16.18
N GLN A 18 -1.61 -1.58 16.80
CA GLN A 18 -0.55 -1.89 17.78
C GLN A 18 0.83 -1.94 17.13
N TRP A 19 0.94 -2.50 15.92
CA TRP A 19 2.17 -2.49 15.14
C TRP A 19 2.63 -1.06 14.81
N LEU A 20 1.72 -0.18 14.36
CA LEU A 20 2.03 1.23 14.10
C LEU A 20 2.56 1.98 15.33
N ARG A 21 2.10 1.61 16.53
CA ARG A 21 2.56 2.21 17.80
C ARG A 21 3.91 1.69 18.28
N SER A 22 4.31 0.49 17.85
CA SER A 22 5.54 -0.17 18.28
C SER A 22 6.40 -0.70 17.12
N PRO A 23 6.77 0.13 16.12
CA PRO A 23 7.47 -0.34 14.93
C PRO A 23 8.92 -0.80 15.23
N LYS A 24 9.51 -0.34 16.34
CA LYS A 24 10.87 -0.68 16.80
C LYS A 24 11.01 -2.13 17.30
N SER A 25 9.94 -2.75 17.76
CA SER A 25 9.99 -4.07 18.42
C SER A 25 10.07 -5.24 17.44
N MET A 26 9.80 -5.00 16.14
CA MET A 26 9.81 -6.04 15.08
C MET A 26 10.48 -5.58 13.77
N GLY A 27 11.45 -4.65 13.83
CA GLY A 27 12.33 -4.33 12.70
C GLY A 27 11.73 -3.48 11.57
N SER A 28 10.72 -2.65 11.84
CA SER A 28 9.88 -2.04 10.78
C SER A 28 10.08 -0.55 10.47
N VAL A 29 11.16 0.08 10.95
CA VAL A 29 11.56 1.42 10.48
C VAL A 29 12.82 1.31 9.64
N ILE A 30 12.72 0.56 8.55
CA ILE A 30 13.75 0.59 7.53
C ILE A 30 13.22 1.51 6.44
N PRO A 31 13.81 2.72 6.28
CA PRO A 31 13.38 3.63 5.24
C PRO A 31 13.52 2.90 3.90
N SER A 32 12.43 2.85 3.15
CA SER A 32 12.46 2.33 1.79
C SER A 32 13.48 3.13 0.98
N SER A 33 14.42 2.44 0.36
CA SER A 33 15.47 3.10 -0.40
C SER A 33 14.91 3.75 -1.67
N GLN A 34 15.62 4.75 -2.20
CA GLN A 34 15.28 5.30 -3.53
C GLN A 34 15.24 4.20 -4.60
N ALA A 35 16.03 3.13 -4.45
CA ALA A 35 16.00 2.00 -5.37
C ALA A 35 14.67 1.26 -5.32
N LEU A 36 14.06 1.09 -4.14
CA LEU A 36 12.74 0.48 -4.00
C LEU A 36 11.66 1.38 -4.62
N ALA A 37 11.70 2.68 -4.32
CA ALA A 37 10.73 3.61 -4.87
C ALA A 37 10.81 3.68 -6.41
N ARG A 38 12.01 3.67 -7.00
CA ARG A 38 12.21 3.58 -8.46
C ARG A 38 11.70 2.25 -9.04
N ALA A 39 11.85 1.14 -8.32
CA ALA A 39 11.34 -0.15 -8.76
C ALA A 39 9.81 -0.21 -8.74
N ILE A 40 9.17 0.44 -7.75
CA ILE A 40 7.72 0.59 -7.71
C ILE A 40 7.24 1.49 -8.84
N ALA A 41 7.87 2.65 -9.00
CA ALA A 41 7.58 3.59 -10.08
C ALA A 41 7.64 2.93 -11.47
N SER A 42 8.67 2.13 -11.76
CA SER A 42 8.80 1.45 -13.05
C SER A 42 7.79 0.33 -13.27
N ALA A 43 7.23 -0.23 -12.19
CA ALA A 43 6.20 -1.25 -12.25
C ALA A 43 4.77 -0.66 -12.25
N ALA A 44 4.61 0.62 -11.90
CA ALA A 44 3.33 1.30 -11.82
C ALA A 44 2.73 1.51 -13.21
N VAL A 45 1.41 1.38 -13.28
CA VAL A 45 0.60 1.76 -14.44
C VAL A 45 0.04 3.16 -14.18
N PHE A 46 0.44 4.11 -15.00
CA PHE A 46 -0.01 5.50 -14.93
C PHE A 46 -0.26 6.03 -16.34
N ASN A 47 -1.50 6.45 -16.60
CA ASN A 47 -1.85 7.34 -17.70
C ASN A 47 -2.20 8.70 -17.08
N GLY A 48 -1.90 9.83 -17.70
CA GLY A 48 -1.91 11.17 -17.07
C GLY A 48 -3.15 11.58 -16.24
N ASP A 49 -4.28 10.90 -16.40
CA ASP A 49 -5.51 11.11 -15.63
C ASP A 49 -5.75 10.11 -14.47
N ASP A 50 -4.90 9.10 -14.33
CA ASP A 50 -4.96 8.10 -13.27
C ASP A 50 -4.46 8.67 -11.94
N MET A 51 -5.07 8.21 -10.84
CA MET A 51 -4.49 8.33 -9.52
C MET A 51 -3.57 7.15 -9.23
N ILE A 52 -2.48 7.41 -8.51
CA ILE A 52 -1.70 6.40 -7.78
C ILE A 52 -2.08 6.50 -6.31
N ILE A 53 -2.44 5.36 -5.72
CA ILE A 53 -2.83 5.28 -4.32
C ILE A 53 -1.73 4.54 -3.56
N GLU A 54 -1.24 5.12 -2.48
CA GLU A 54 -0.30 4.47 -1.55
C GLU A 54 -1.02 4.11 -0.25
N LEU A 55 -0.94 2.84 0.16
CA LEU A 55 -1.51 2.34 1.41
C LEU A 55 -0.38 2.21 2.44
N GLY A 56 -0.49 2.93 3.56
CA GLY A 56 0.53 2.99 4.61
C GLY A 56 1.72 3.82 4.17
N GLY A 57 1.56 5.14 4.13
CA GLY A 57 2.59 6.06 3.64
C GLY A 57 3.87 6.08 4.49
N GLY A 58 3.77 5.73 5.78
CA GLY A 58 4.92 5.67 6.67
C GLY A 58 5.72 6.98 6.65
N THR A 59 7.01 6.92 6.29
CA THR A 59 7.88 8.12 6.21
C THR A 59 7.72 8.92 4.91
N GLY A 60 6.87 8.47 3.97
CA GLY A 60 6.67 9.08 2.66
C GLY A 60 7.81 8.82 1.67
N ALA A 61 8.69 7.83 1.94
CA ALA A 61 9.83 7.52 1.09
C ALA A 61 9.40 6.99 -0.30
N ILE A 62 8.37 6.14 -0.34
CA ILE A 62 7.81 5.63 -1.60
C ILE A 62 7.11 6.76 -2.36
N THR A 63 6.26 7.54 -1.67
CA THR A 63 5.61 8.71 -2.28
C THR A 63 6.63 9.66 -2.90
N GLN A 64 7.70 9.99 -2.18
CA GLN A 64 8.74 10.88 -2.68
C GLN A 64 9.43 10.31 -3.93
N GLY A 65 9.74 9.01 -3.94
CA GLY A 65 10.36 8.43 -5.13
C GLY A 65 9.41 8.33 -6.34
N LEU A 66 8.09 8.22 -6.14
CA LEU A 66 7.10 8.38 -7.22
C LEU A 66 7.14 9.81 -7.79
N ILE A 67 7.26 10.82 -6.94
CA ILE A 67 7.40 12.22 -7.36
C ILE A 67 8.71 12.43 -8.12
N ASP A 68 9.82 11.88 -7.63
CA ASP A 68 11.16 12.05 -8.21
C ASP A 68 11.27 11.45 -9.63
N VAL A 69 10.44 10.46 -9.97
CA VAL A 69 10.38 9.90 -11.34
C VAL A 69 9.37 10.61 -12.25
N GLY A 70 8.71 11.67 -11.75
CA GLY A 70 7.82 12.52 -12.54
C GLY A 70 6.33 12.24 -12.39
N ILE A 71 5.88 11.45 -11.41
CA ILE A 71 4.44 11.37 -11.12
C ILE A 71 3.98 12.70 -10.50
N PRO A 72 2.96 13.37 -11.07
CA PRO A 72 2.46 14.63 -10.51
C PRO A 72 1.94 14.45 -9.08
N ARG A 73 2.28 15.37 -8.18
CA ARG A 73 1.93 15.31 -6.76
C ARG A 73 0.42 15.19 -6.53
N ASP A 74 -0.36 15.95 -7.30
CA ASP A 74 -1.82 15.98 -7.29
C ASP A 74 -2.47 14.69 -7.83
N ARG A 75 -1.68 13.79 -8.42
CA ARG A 75 -2.10 12.45 -8.86
C ARG A 75 -1.76 11.36 -7.85
N ILE A 76 -1.26 11.71 -6.66
CA ILE A 76 -0.92 10.75 -5.62
C ILE A 76 -1.83 10.95 -4.40
N VAL A 77 -2.48 9.85 -3.98
CA VAL A 77 -3.21 9.79 -2.71
C VAL A 77 -2.50 8.84 -1.76
N VAL A 78 -2.17 9.31 -0.57
CA VAL A 78 -1.57 8.50 0.49
C VAL A 78 -2.61 8.25 1.57
N ILE A 79 -2.87 6.98 1.87
CA ILE A 79 -3.74 6.55 2.96
C ILE A 79 -2.85 6.18 4.15
N GLU A 80 -3.05 6.86 5.27
CA GLU A 80 -2.31 6.60 6.51
C GLU A 80 -3.30 6.48 7.68
N LEU A 81 -3.11 5.48 8.53
CA LEU A 81 -4.05 5.22 9.64
C LEU A 81 -3.77 6.13 10.84
N ASP A 82 -2.49 6.35 11.15
CA ASP A 82 -2.10 7.16 12.31
C ASP A 82 -2.23 8.66 12.01
N ALA A 83 -2.92 9.39 12.90
CA ALA A 83 -3.18 10.82 12.72
C ALA A 83 -1.89 11.66 12.69
N SER A 84 -0.94 11.37 13.59
CA SER A 84 0.32 12.11 13.68
C SER A 84 1.20 11.87 12.46
N MET A 85 1.22 10.64 11.95
CA MET A 85 1.92 10.30 10.72
C MET A 85 1.26 10.95 9.50
N ALA A 86 -0.08 10.99 9.44
CA ALA A 86 -0.80 11.68 8.38
C ALA A 86 -0.49 13.19 8.37
N GLU A 87 -0.45 13.85 9.53
CA GLU A 87 -0.04 15.25 9.65
C GLU A 87 1.41 15.47 9.20
N PHE A 88 2.32 14.61 9.64
CA PHE A 88 3.71 14.62 9.19
C PHE A 88 3.82 14.50 7.66
N LEU A 89 3.07 13.57 7.06
CA LEU A 89 3.05 13.35 5.61
C LEU A 89 2.49 14.58 4.86
N ARG A 90 1.46 15.25 5.39
CA ARG A 90 0.93 16.50 4.79
C ARG A 90 1.98 17.60 4.73
N ALA A 91 2.75 17.77 5.81
CA ALA A 91 3.84 18.75 5.85
C ALA A 91 5.01 18.37 4.92
N ARG A 92 5.33 17.07 4.85
CA ARG A 92 6.46 16.54 4.07
C ARG A 92 6.19 16.47 2.57
N LEU A 93 4.94 16.24 2.17
CA LEU A 93 4.54 15.98 0.79
C LEU A 93 3.53 17.03 0.30
N PRO A 94 3.91 18.32 0.26
CA PRO A 94 3.01 19.37 -0.21
C PRO A 94 2.56 19.07 -1.64
N GLY A 95 1.28 19.29 -1.91
CA GLY A 95 0.64 19.00 -3.20
C GLY A 95 0.16 17.56 -3.38
N CYS A 96 0.57 16.62 -2.53
CA CYS A 96 -0.05 15.29 -2.47
C CYS A 96 -1.31 15.30 -1.60
N ARG A 97 -2.23 14.40 -1.88
CA ARG A 97 -3.43 14.20 -1.06
C ARG A 97 -3.14 13.16 0.01
N VAL A 98 -3.14 13.56 1.28
CA VAL A 98 -2.93 12.64 2.41
C VAL A 98 -4.23 12.50 3.19
N VAL A 99 -4.79 11.30 3.13
CA VAL A 99 -6.05 10.92 3.78
C VAL A 99 -5.72 10.11 5.03
N GLN A 100 -6.18 10.60 6.18
CA GLN A 100 -6.13 9.80 7.39
C GLN A 100 -7.29 8.79 7.35
N GLY A 101 -7.01 7.50 7.36
CA GLY A 101 -8.06 6.50 7.32
C GLY A 101 -7.57 5.05 7.30
N ASP A 102 -8.52 4.14 7.51
CA ASP A 102 -8.27 2.71 7.43
C ASP A 102 -8.30 2.23 5.97
N ALA A 103 -7.16 1.72 5.49
CA ALA A 103 -7.03 1.16 4.15
C ALA A 103 -7.94 -0.05 3.89
N THR A 104 -8.47 -0.73 4.92
CA THR A 104 -9.50 -1.77 4.75
C THR A 104 -10.85 -1.22 4.27
N ARG A 105 -11.02 0.11 4.30
CA ARG A 105 -12.18 0.86 3.81
C ARG A 105 -11.84 1.74 2.59
N LEU A 106 -10.80 1.37 1.84
CA LEU A 106 -10.25 2.20 0.76
C LEU A 106 -11.30 2.75 -0.21
N ASN A 107 -12.23 1.93 -0.69
CA ASN A 107 -13.23 2.35 -1.65
C ASN A 107 -14.09 3.53 -1.14
N GLU A 108 -14.43 3.52 0.16
CA GLU A 108 -15.19 4.60 0.79
C GLU A 108 -14.35 5.88 0.91
N LEU A 109 -13.10 5.74 1.35
CA LEU A 109 -12.16 6.87 1.47
C LEU A 109 -11.95 7.55 0.10
N LEU A 110 -11.71 6.76 -0.95
CA LEU A 110 -11.50 7.30 -2.30
C LEU A 110 -12.76 7.95 -2.87
N ALA A 111 -13.94 7.41 -2.57
CA ALA A 111 -15.20 8.02 -2.98
C ALA A 111 -15.42 9.40 -2.32
N GLN A 112 -15.12 9.53 -1.03
CA GLN A 112 -15.19 10.81 -0.30
C GLN A 112 -14.23 11.85 -0.87
N GLU A 113 -13.06 11.41 -1.32
CA GLU A 113 -12.06 12.25 -1.97
C GLU A 113 -12.39 12.54 -3.45
N GLY A 114 -13.47 11.98 -4.01
CA GLY A 114 -13.84 12.17 -5.41
C GLY A 114 -12.88 11.53 -6.41
N VAL A 115 -12.12 10.51 -5.99
CA VAL A 115 -11.21 9.75 -6.86
C VAL A 115 -12.02 8.81 -7.74
N LYS A 116 -11.97 9.02 -9.06
CA LYS A 116 -12.78 8.26 -10.03
C LYS A 116 -12.00 7.19 -10.80
N ARG A 117 -10.68 7.33 -10.89
CA ARG A 117 -9.84 6.50 -11.76
C ARG A 117 -8.51 6.21 -11.09
N VAL A 118 -8.24 4.93 -10.80
CA VAL A 118 -7.01 4.49 -10.16
C VAL A 118 -6.24 3.58 -11.11
N GLY A 119 -5.04 4.02 -11.51
CA GLY A 119 -4.14 3.24 -12.36
C GLY A 119 -3.30 2.24 -11.55
N THR A 120 -2.83 2.66 -10.37
CA THR A 120 -1.99 1.84 -9.51
C THR A 120 -2.37 2.00 -8.05
N VAL A 121 -2.44 0.89 -7.33
CA VAL A 121 -2.41 0.85 -5.86
C VAL A 121 -1.06 0.28 -5.43
N VAL A 122 -0.32 0.99 -4.58
CA VAL A 122 0.92 0.53 -3.97
C VAL A 122 0.66 0.30 -2.49
N SER A 123 0.93 -0.90 -2.00
CA SER A 123 0.80 -1.24 -0.58
C SER A 123 2.18 -1.28 0.07
N GLY A 124 2.42 -0.33 0.97
CA GLY A 124 3.54 -0.31 1.91
C GLY A 124 3.22 -0.95 3.26
N LEU A 125 2.00 -1.47 3.41
CA LEU A 125 1.55 -2.15 4.60
C LEU A 125 2.30 -3.48 4.80
N PRO A 126 2.66 -3.83 6.05
CA PRO A 126 3.32 -5.08 6.39
C PRO A 126 2.36 -6.25 6.22
N MET A 127 2.37 -6.92 5.08
CA MET A 127 1.48 -8.06 4.85
C MET A 127 1.97 -9.34 5.54
N VAL A 128 3.28 -9.53 5.69
CA VAL A 128 3.86 -10.73 6.30
C VAL A 128 3.47 -10.83 7.78
N GLY A 129 2.90 -11.97 8.19
CA GLY A 129 2.50 -12.23 9.57
C GLY A 129 1.18 -11.57 10.01
N MET A 130 0.59 -10.71 9.19
CA MET A 130 -0.73 -10.16 9.47
C MET A 130 -1.84 -11.20 9.32
N PRO A 131 -2.96 -11.06 10.04
CA PRO A 131 -4.12 -11.94 9.89
C PRO A 131 -4.61 -12.00 8.44
N PHE A 132 -5.04 -13.18 8.01
CA PHE A 132 -5.50 -13.41 6.65
C PHE A 132 -6.67 -12.49 6.27
N GLU A 133 -7.55 -12.18 7.20
CA GLU A 133 -8.69 -11.28 7.01
C GLU A 133 -8.23 -9.86 6.68
N PHE A 134 -7.16 -9.38 7.32
CA PHE A 134 -6.55 -8.09 7.00
C PHE A 134 -5.90 -8.11 5.62
N GLN A 135 -5.08 -9.12 5.33
CA GLN A 135 -4.49 -9.31 3.99
C GLN A 135 -5.58 -9.34 2.91
N GLN A 136 -6.64 -10.11 3.15
CA GLN A 136 -7.79 -10.23 2.25
C GLN A 136 -8.49 -8.90 2.07
N ALA A 137 -8.75 -8.15 3.14
CA ALA A 137 -9.40 -6.85 3.07
C ALA A 137 -8.58 -5.86 2.23
N ILE A 138 -7.28 -5.74 2.50
CA ILE A 138 -6.39 -4.83 1.77
C ILE A 138 -6.30 -5.19 0.28
N ILE A 139 -6.09 -6.47 -0.03
CA ILE A 139 -6.00 -6.93 -1.43
C ILE A 139 -7.34 -6.73 -2.14
N THR A 140 -8.46 -7.09 -1.51
CA THR A 140 -9.79 -6.95 -2.12
C THR A 140 -10.13 -5.49 -2.39
N GLN A 141 -9.86 -4.60 -1.43
CA GLN A 141 -10.10 -3.17 -1.56
C GLN A 141 -9.19 -2.52 -2.61
N GLY A 142 -7.90 -2.85 -2.58
CA GLY A 142 -6.92 -2.37 -3.55
C GLY A 142 -7.29 -2.79 -4.98
N MET A 143 -7.65 -4.05 -5.19
CA MET A 143 -8.06 -4.54 -6.51
C MET A 143 -9.38 -3.94 -6.98
N ARG A 144 -10.34 -3.71 -6.08
CA ARG A 144 -11.67 -3.16 -6.39
C ARG A 144 -11.62 -1.75 -6.98
N VAL A 145 -10.71 -0.90 -6.51
CA VAL A 145 -10.64 0.51 -6.92
C VAL A 145 -9.91 0.72 -8.24
N LEU A 146 -9.19 -0.30 -8.72
CA LEU A 146 -8.46 -0.23 -9.98
C LEU A 146 -9.41 -0.11 -11.17
N ARG A 147 -9.07 0.78 -12.10
CA ARG A 147 -9.68 0.74 -13.43
C ARG A 147 -9.29 -0.55 -14.16
N LYS A 148 -10.00 -0.87 -15.25
CA LYS A 148 -9.57 -1.91 -16.19
C LYS A 148 -8.12 -1.67 -16.64
N GLY A 149 -7.28 -2.69 -16.52
CA GLY A 149 -5.85 -2.63 -16.85
C GLY A 149 -4.99 -1.85 -15.84
N GLY A 150 -5.53 -1.49 -14.68
CA GLY A 150 -4.74 -1.01 -13.54
C GLY A 150 -4.03 -2.17 -12.82
N THR A 151 -3.17 -1.84 -11.86
CA THR A 151 -2.37 -2.84 -11.16
C THR A 151 -2.24 -2.57 -9.66
N MET A 152 -2.14 -3.64 -8.86
CA MET A 152 -1.77 -3.53 -7.46
C MET A 152 -0.33 -4.00 -7.28
N LEU A 153 0.48 -3.17 -6.64
CA LEU A 153 1.85 -3.46 -6.26
C LEU A 153 1.92 -3.65 -4.75
N GLN A 154 2.68 -4.65 -4.33
CA GLN A 154 3.05 -4.87 -2.94
C GLN A 154 4.55 -5.06 -2.90
N TYR A 155 5.23 -4.45 -1.95
CA TYR A 155 6.61 -4.81 -1.67
C TYR A 155 6.72 -5.52 -0.32
N SER A 156 7.73 -6.37 -0.21
CA SER A 156 8.01 -7.13 1.00
C SER A 156 9.49 -7.40 1.11
N TYR A 157 9.96 -7.59 2.33
CA TYR A 157 11.33 -8.04 2.63
C TYR A 157 11.47 -9.56 2.62
N SER A 158 10.39 -10.27 2.25
CA SER A 158 10.38 -11.71 2.04
C SER A 158 10.61 -12.07 0.57
N PRO A 159 11.39 -13.13 0.26
CA PRO A 159 11.58 -13.61 -1.12
C PRO A 159 10.35 -14.31 -1.70
N VAL A 160 9.32 -14.57 -0.89
CA VAL A 160 8.03 -15.13 -1.33
C VAL A 160 6.93 -14.09 -1.24
N SER A 161 5.84 -14.29 -1.99
CA SER A 161 4.67 -13.40 -1.92
C SER A 161 4.19 -13.28 -0.47
N PRO A 162 4.03 -12.06 0.06
CA PRO A 162 3.66 -11.85 1.44
C PRO A 162 2.19 -12.21 1.76
N VAL A 163 1.40 -12.56 0.75
CA VAL A 163 0.00 -12.98 0.88
C VAL A 163 -0.24 -14.33 0.19
N PRO A 164 -1.15 -15.17 0.72
CA PRO A 164 -1.50 -16.48 0.15
C PRO A 164 -2.40 -16.31 -1.09
N THR A 165 -1.78 -16.12 -2.25
CA THR A 165 -2.43 -15.79 -3.54
C THR A 165 -3.58 -16.72 -3.91
N GLY A 166 -3.40 -18.05 -3.74
CA GLY A 166 -4.42 -19.05 -4.04
C GLY A 166 -5.71 -18.90 -3.21
N LYS A 167 -5.59 -18.50 -1.93
CA LYS A 167 -6.76 -18.23 -1.07
C LYS A 167 -7.45 -16.91 -1.41
N LEU A 168 -6.71 -15.99 -2.03
CA LEU A 168 -7.18 -14.65 -2.40
C LEU A 168 -7.70 -14.59 -3.84
N GLY A 169 -7.58 -15.65 -4.63
CA GLY A 169 -8.01 -15.67 -6.03
C GLY A 169 -7.24 -14.66 -6.90
N ILE A 170 -5.97 -14.42 -6.59
CA ILE A 170 -5.10 -13.52 -7.36
C ILE A 170 -3.88 -14.28 -7.89
N LYS A 171 -3.29 -13.76 -8.97
CA LYS A 171 -1.94 -14.13 -9.41
C LYS A 171 -0.94 -13.13 -8.86
N ALA A 172 0.24 -13.63 -8.50
CA ALA A 172 1.38 -12.80 -8.14
C ALA A 172 2.51 -12.99 -9.14
N ARG A 173 3.07 -11.88 -9.62
CA ARG A 173 4.26 -11.85 -10.45
C ARG A 173 5.33 -11.05 -9.75
N MET A 174 6.52 -11.63 -9.58
CA MET A 174 7.67 -10.86 -9.12
C MET A 174 8.09 -9.88 -10.22
N MET A 175 8.13 -8.59 -9.89
CA MET A 175 8.52 -7.52 -10.82
C MET A 175 9.98 -7.18 -10.68
N LYS A 176 10.47 -7.04 -9.45
CA LYS A 176 11.84 -6.63 -9.18
C LYS A 176 12.32 -7.17 -7.84
N TYR A 177 13.56 -7.66 -7.84
CA TYR A 177 14.35 -7.84 -6.63
C TYR A 177 15.23 -6.60 -6.43
N VAL A 178 15.09 -5.93 -5.30
CA VAL A 178 15.76 -4.68 -4.95
C VAL A 178 16.83 -5.00 -3.90
N PHE A 179 18.01 -5.40 -4.38
CA PHE A 179 19.15 -5.73 -3.53
C PHE A 179 19.69 -4.51 -2.77
N TRP A 180 19.65 -3.33 -3.40
CA TRP A 180 20.09 -2.04 -2.81
C TRP A 180 19.05 -1.41 -1.88
N ASN A 181 18.27 -2.25 -1.22
CA ASN A 181 17.42 -1.91 -0.09
C ASN A 181 17.91 -2.81 1.04
N PHE A 182 18.08 -2.30 2.26
CA PHE A 182 18.58 -3.11 3.36
C PHE A 182 17.52 -3.23 4.46
N PRO A 183 16.84 -4.38 4.61
CA PRO A 183 17.06 -5.64 3.90
C PRO A 183 16.49 -5.60 2.46
N PRO A 184 16.95 -6.52 1.59
CA PRO A 184 16.48 -6.60 0.22
C PRO A 184 14.96 -6.68 0.15
N ALA A 185 14.36 -5.93 -0.78
CA ALA A 185 12.93 -5.92 -0.98
C ALA A 185 12.57 -6.57 -2.31
N VAL A 186 11.40 -7.18 -2.37
CA VAL A 186 10.80 -7.75 -3.58
C VAL A 186 9.53 -6.98 -3.89
N VAL A 187 9.41 -6.48 -5.12
CA VAL A 187 8.19 -5.87 -5.63
C VAL A 187 7.37 -6.94 -6.35
N TRP A 188 6.14 -7.11 -5.90
CA TRP A 188 5.14 -8.03 -6.43
C TRP A 188 4.06 -7.24 -7.14
N ARG A 189 3.63 -7.73 -8.30
CA ARG A 189 2.42 -7.31 -8.99
C ARG A 189 1.32 -8.33 -8.76
N TYR A 190 0.16 -7.85 -8.36
CA TYR A 190 -1.05 -8.66 -8.20
C TYR A 190 -2.07 -8.36 -9.29
N GLU A 191 -2.66 -9.43 -9.80
CA GLU A 191 -3.65 -9.42 -10.88
C GLU A 191 -4.82 -10.34 -10.48
N ALA A 192 -6.04 -9.95 -10.85
CA ALA A 192 -7.20 -10.80 -10.66
C ALA A 192 -7.09 -12.03 -11.59
N VAL A 193 -7.58 -13.18 -11.12
CA VAL A 193 -7.66 -14.41 -11.92
C VAL A 193 -8.91 -14.43 -12.77
#